data_AF-A0A6D2G7A8-F1
#
_entry.id   AF-A0A6D2G7A8-F1
#
_cell.length_a   1.000
_cell.length_b   1.000
_cell.length_c   1.000
_cell.angle_alpha   90.00
_cell.angle_beta   90.00
_cell.angle_gamma   90.00
#
_symmetry.space_group_name_H-M   'P 1'
#
loop_
_entity.id
_entity.type
_entity.pdbx_description
1 polymer ?
#
loop_
_entity_poly.entity_id
_entity_poly.type
_entity_poly.pdbx_seq_one_letter_code
_entity_poly.pdbx_strand_id
1 'polypeptide(L)' 'MFILETLNFVVDILKVPSVLVGLIALIGLVAQKKSFSDVVKGTIKTILGFIVLGGGATVLVGSLNPLGGYV' A
#
# COMPACT_ATOMS: atom_id res chain seq x y z
N MET A 1 25.46 -2.24 14.09
CA MET A 1 24.22 -2.98 14.41
C MET A 1 22.99 -2.09 14.24
N PHE A 2 22.90 -0.94 14.94
CA PHE A 2 21.77 0.00 14.83
C PHE A 2 21.47 0.53 13.42
N ILE A 3 22.47 0.94 12.64
CA ILE A 3 22.22 1.53 11.30
C ILE A 3 21.55 0.54 10.33
N LEU A 4 21.88 -0.75 10.42
CA LEU A 4 21.33 -1.78 9.54
C LEU A 4 19.88 -2.09 9.90
N GLU A 5 19.54 -2.09 11.18
CA GLU A 5 18.14 -2.22 11.64
C GLU A 5 17.28 -1.06 11.15
N THR A 6 17.77 0.18 11.25
CA THR A 6 17.01 1.34 10.76
C THR A 6 16.83 1.31 9.24
N LEU A 7 17.87 0.91 8.50
CA LEU A 7 17.81 0.82 7.04
C LEU A 7 16.84 -0.29 6.59
N ASN A 8 16.89 -1.46 7.23
CA ASN A 8 15.97 -2.56 6.95
C ASN A 8 14.52 -2.20 7.31
N PHE A 9 14.29 -1.49 8.42
CA PHE A 9 12.96 -1.02 8.81
C PHE A 9 12.34 -0.09 7.76
N VAL A 10 13.11 0.88 7.25
CA VAL A 10 12.65 1.78 6.19
C VAL A 10 12.38 0.99 4.90
N VAL A 11 13.27 0.07 4.54
CA VAL A 11 13.12 -0.78 3.35
C VAL A 11 11.88 -1.68 3.47
N ASP A 12 11.60 -2.27 4.62
CA ASP A 12 10.44 -3.15 4.82
C ASP A 12 9.11 -2.39 4.76
N ILE A 13 9.07 -1.15 5.24
CA ILE A 13 7.92 -0.26 5.04
C ILE A 13 7.74 0.11 3.56
N LEU A 14 8.83 0.34 2.83
CA LEU A 14 8.79 0.66 1.40
C LEU A 14 8.49 -0.56 0.52
N LYS A 15 8.70 -1.79 1.02
CA LYS A 15 8.27 -3.01 0.31
C LYS A 15 6.76 -3.17 0.29
N VAL A 16 6.02 -2.47 1.15
CA VAL A 16 4.56 -2.51 1.18
C VAL A 16 4.01 -1.47 0.18
N PRO A 17 3.38 -1.91 -0.93
CA PRO A 17 2.94 -0.99 -1.99
C PRO A 17 1.92 0.05 -1.50
N SER A 18 1.04 -0.33 -0.57
CA SER A 18 0.01 0.55 -0.02
C SER A 18 0.57 1.77 0.70
N VAL A 19 1.73 1.65 1.34
CA VAL A 19 2.38 2.77 2.05
C VAL A 19 2.96 3.77 1.05
N LEU A 20 3.61 3.29 -0.01
CA LEU A 20 4.12 4.17 -1.08
C LEU A 20 2.98 4.94 -1.74
N VAL A 21 1.90 4.27 -2.12
CA VAL A 21 0.80 4.97 -2.83
C VAL A 21 0.02 5.89 -1.90
N GLY A 22 -0.11 5.53 -0.61
CA GLY A 22 -0.63 6.43 0.42
C GLY A 22 0.18 7.72 0.55
N LEU A 23 1.53 7.61 0.57
CA LEU A 23 2.42 8.77 0.58
C LEU A 23 2.29 9.63 -0.68
N ILE A 24 2.22 9.02 -1.86
CA ILE A 24 2.03 9.74 -3.12
C ILE A 24 0.70 10.51 -3.11
N ALA A 25 -0.38 9.89 -2.62
CA ALA A 25 -1.68 10.55 -2.51
C ALA A 25 -1.66 11.70 -1.49
N LEU A 26 -1.02 11.51 -0.33
CA LEU A 26 -0.87 12.56 0.67
C LEU A 26 -0.10 13.75 0.09
N ILE A 27 1.07 13.52 -0.51
CA ILE A 27 1.89 14.56 -1.14
C ILE A 27 1.11 15.25 -2.26
N GLY A 28 0.42 14.49 -3.11
CA GLY A 28 -0.38 15.02 -4.21
C GLY A 28 -1.55 15.90 -3.75
N LEU A 29 -2.25 15.52 -2.68
CA LEU A 29 -3.38 16.28 -2.15
C LEU A 29 -2.93 17.53 -1.39
N VAL A 30 -1.79 17.44 -0.69
CA VAL A 30 -1.14 18.61 -0.06
C VAL A 30 -0.63 19.58 -1.13
N ALA A 31 -0.01 19.09 -2.21
CA ALA A 31 0.43 19.92 -3.34
C ALA A 31 -0.73 20.59 -4.06
N GLN A 32 -1.89 19.91 -4.14
CA GLN A 32 -3.14 20.47 -4.65
C GLN A 32 -3.81 21.47 -3.69
N LYS A 33 -3.23 21.75 -2.52
CA LYS A 33 -3.74 22.68 -1.48
C LYS A 33 -5.21 22.43 -1.11
N LYS A 34 -5.63 21.16 -1.11
CA LYS A 34 -6.98 20.80 -0.67
C LYS A 34 -7.15 20.96 0.83
N SER A 35 -8.41 21.03 1.27
CA SER A 35 -8.75 21.09 2.70
C SER A 35 -8.17 19.88 3.44
N PHE A 36 -7.80 20.05 4.72
CA PHE A 36 -7.22 18.97 5.52
C PHE A 36 -8.14 17.73 5.58
N SER A 37 -9.45 17.94 5.62
CA SER A 37 -10.45 16.88 5.57
C SER A 37 -10.37 16.06 4.27
N ASP A 38 -10.16 16.72 3.13
CA ASP A 38 -10.02 16.05 1.84
C ASP A 38 -8.69 15.31 1.71
N VAL A 39 -7.60 15.86 2.27
CA VAL A 39 -6.28 15.20 2.29
C VAL A 39 -6.36 13.89 3.05
N VAL A 40 -6.95 13.89 4.26
CA VAL A 40 -7.09 12.69 5.09
C VAL A 40 -8.01 11.68 4.39
N LYS A 41 -9.20 12.10 3.93
CA LYS A 41 -10.14 11.21 3.23
C LYS A 41 -9.53 10.61 1.96
N GLY A 42 -8.84 11.41 1.16
CA GLY A 42 -8.19 10.95 -0.07
C GLY A 42 -7.06 9.98 0.20
N THR A 43 -6.23 10.25 1.21
CA THR A 43 -5.14 9.35 1.62
C THR A 43 -5.68 8.01 2.11
N ILE A 44 -6.71 8.02 2.97
CA ILE A 44 -7.37 6.80 3.45
C ILE A 44 -7.99 6.03 2.30
N LYS A 45 -8.68 6.70 1.37
CA LYS A 45 -9.29 6.05 0.20
C LYS A 45 -8.23 5.32 -0.65
N THR A 46 -7.07 5.94 -0.86
CA THR A 46 -5.96 5.33 -1.60
C THR A 46 -5.40 4.10 -0.87
N ILE A 47 -5.15 4.21 0.43
CA ILE A 47 -4.64 3.08 1.24
C ILE A 47 -5.66 1.93 1.23
N LEU A 48 -6.93 2.21 1.46
CA LEU A 48 -8.00 1.22 1.42
C LEU A 48 -8.09 0.54 0.04
N GLY A 49 -7.95 1.30 -1.05
CA GLY A 49 -7.93 0.75 -2.40
C GLY A 49 -6.82 -0.30 -2.57
N PHE A 50 -5.61 -0.01 -2.10
CA PHE A 50 -4.49 -0.97 -2.17
C PHE A 50 -4.65 -2.17 -1.24
N ILE A 51 -5.23 -1.98 -0.04
CA ILE A 51 -5.55 -3.09 0.87
C ILE A 51 -6.55 -4.05 0.22
N VAL A 52 -7.62 -3.51 -0.39
CA VAL A 52 -8.63 -4.32 -1.09
C VAL A 52 -8.01 -5.03 -2.30
N LEU A 53 -7.14 -4.37 -3.06
CA LEU A 53 -6.42 -5.00 -4.17
C LEU A 53 -5.51 -6.13 -3.68
N GLY A 54 -4.75 -5.92 -2.61
CA GLY A 54 -3.88 -6.97 -2.04
C GLY A 54 -4.66 -8.15 -1.47
N GLY A 55 -5.73 -7.89 -0.73
CA GLY A 55 -6.62 -8.93 -0.19
C GLY A 55 -7.34 -9.68 -1.30
N GLY A 56 -7.90 -8.96 -2.28
CA GLY A 56 -8.58 -9.54 -3.44
C GLY A 56 -7.63 -10.36 -4.32
N ALA A 57 -6.42 -9.87 -4.58
CA ALA A 57 -5.39 -10.61 -5.30
C ALA A 57 -4.99 -11.90 -4.58
N THR A 58 -4.89 -11.87 -3.24
CA THR A 58 -4.57 -13.07 -2.45
C THR A 58 -5.68 -14.12 -2.56
N VAL A 59 -6.94 -13.71 -2.50
CA VAL A 59 -8.09 -14.61 -2.69
C VAL A 59 -8.11 -15.16 -4.13
N LEU A 60 -7.92 -14.29 -5.14
CA LEU A 60 -7.85 -14.68 -6.55
C LEU A 60 -6.72 -15.69 -6.80
N VAL A 61 -5.50 -15.42 -6.33
CA VAL A 61 -4.36 -16.34 -6.45
C VAL A 61 -4.62 -17.63 -5.68
N GLY A 62 -5.24 -17.56 -4.49
CA GLY A 62 -5.64 -18.74 -3.73
C GLY A 62 -6.66 -19.61 -4.46
N SER A 63 -7.61 -19.02 -5.17
CA SER A 63 -8.58 -19.73 -6.01
C SER A 63 -8.00 -20.23 -7.34
N LEU A 64 -6.97 -19.56 -7.87
CA LEU A 64 -6.29 -19.94 -9.11
C LEU A 64 -5.17 -20.96 -8.90
N ASN A 65 -4.57 -21.03 -7.71
CA ASN A 65 -3.57 -22.04 -7.32
C ASN A 65 -4.03 -23.48 -7.62
N PRO A 66 -5.26 -23.90 -7.27
CA PRO A 66 -5.75 -25.23 -7.64
C PRO A 66 -6.05 -25.40 -9.14
N LEU A 67 -6.12 -24.33 -9.94
CA LEU A 67 -6.34 -24.38 -11.40
C LEU A 67 -5.04 -24.26 -12.22
N GLY A 68 -3.96 -23.70 -11.64
CA GLY A 68 -2.68 -23.44 -12.30
C GLY A 68 -1.66 -24.58 -12.25
N GLY A 69 -1.97 -25.69 -11.55
CA GLY A 69 -1.17 -26.90 -11.52
C GLY A 69 -0.17 -26.96 -10.35
N TYR A 70 -0.53 -27.71 -9.32
CA TYR A 70 0.22 -28.84 -8.77
C TYR A 70 -0.77 -29.75 -8.03
N VAL A 71 -1.52 -30.52 -8.83
CA VAL A 71 -1.55 -31.97 -8.66
C VAL A 71 -0.82 -32.55 -9.85
#